data_AF-A0A953RUQ7-F1
#
_entry.id   AF-A0A953RUQ7-F1
#
_cell.length_a   1.000
_cell.length_b   1.000
_cell.length_c   1.000
_cell.angle_alpha   90.00
_cell.angle_beta   90.00
_cell.angle_gamma   90.00
#
_symmetry.space_group_name_H-M   'P 1'
#
loop_
_entity.id
_entity.type
_entity.pdbx_description
1 polymer ?
#
loop_
_entity_poly.entity_id
_entity_poly.type
_entity_poly.pdbx_seq_one_letter_code
_entity_poly.pdbx_strand_id
1 'polypeptide(L)'
;MATKKFDFKREAANLPKDPAALKLLEHYVELGQVGAVEAAGIPSEPRYLVTYMNSQTGGAIRSATVVSITNQSRVTNRVFVSFFRGFQDNTAPVGVAAFSIPPDFTVDFSSRNLPGEITVVNAVPSPELVFDEGRAIVSSTQPEIGVSARVIYTGGDKDNQLLAITDSKVVLFGKYNMGD
;
A
#
# COMPACT_ATOMS: atom_id res chain seq x y z
N MET A 1 5.17 25.07 4.21
CA MET A 1 4.05 24.19 3.82
C MET A 1 3.58 23.47 5.07
N ALA A 2 2.30 23.60 5.43
CA ALA A 2 1.78 22.97 6.64
C ALA A 2 1.69 21.46 6.40
N THR A 3 2.50 20.68 7.13
CA THR A 3 2.36 19.22 7.22
C THR A 3 0.93 18.95 7.67
N LYS A 4 0.12 18.32 6.81
CA LYS A 4 -1.21 17.82 7.20
C LYS A 4 -1.00 16.93 8.43
N LYS A 5 -1.44 17.38 9.61
CA LYS A 5 -1.47 16.54 10.82
C LYS A 5 -2.27 15.30 10.45
N PHE A 6 -1.64 14.14 10.61
CA PHE A 6 -2.36 12.87 10.53
C PHE A 6 -3.43 12.89 11.61
N ASP A 7 -4.70 12.92 11.19
CA ASP A 7 -5.83 12.99 12.10
C ASP A 7 -6.09 11.58 12.64
N PHE A 8 -5.64 11.33 13.87
CA PHE A 8 -5.77 10.02 14.52
C PHE A 8 -7.23 9.75 14.88
N LYS A 9 -7.95 9.10 13.98
CA LYS A 9 -9.34 8.69 14.22
C LYS A 9 -9.35 7.45 15.12
N ARG A 10 -9.70 7.64 16.39
CA ARG A 10 -9.80 6.59 17.45
C ARG A 10 -10.78 5.44 17.17
N GLU A 11 -11.54 5.50 16.07
CA GLU A 11 -12.52 4.49 15.65
C GLU A 11 -12.27 3.99 14.21
N ALA A 12 -11.02 3.99 13.75
CA ALA A 12 -10.67 3.39 12.45
C ALA A 12 -10.54 1.87 12.58
N ALA A 13 -11.02 1.12 11.57
CA ALA A 13 -10.95 -0.34 11.53
C ALA A 13 -9.50 -0.90 11.59
N ASN A 14 -8.49 -0.04 11.34
CA ASN A 14 -7.06 -0.37 11.39
C ASN A 14 -6.37 -0.11 12.73
N LEU A 15 -7.10 0.24 13.77
CA LEU A 15 -6.49 0.43 15.08
C LEU A 15 -6.14 -0.91 15.73
N PRO A 16 -4.95 -1.01 16.35
CA PRO A 16 -4.63 -2.16 17.18
C PRO A 16 -5.69 -2.32 18.27
N LYS A 17 -6.23 -3.54 18.38
CA LYS A 17 -7.16 -3.89 19.46
C LYS A 17 -6.43 -4.16 20.78
N ASP A 18 -5.13 -4.48 20.71
CA ASP A 18 -4.28 -4.66 21.87
C ASP A 18 -3.92 -3.29 22.50
N PRO A 19 -4.17 -3.09 23.81
CA PRO A 19 -3.90 -1.81 24.48
C PRO A 19 -2.44 -1.37 24.46
N ALA A 20 -1.48 -2.29 24.45
CA ALA A 20 -0.05 -1.94 24.43
C ALA A 20 0.37 -1.46 23.03
N ALA A 21 -0.04 -2.18 21.99
CA ALA A 21 0.16 -1.77 20.61
C ALA A 21 -0.53 -0.43 20.29
N LEU A 22 -1.73 -0.20 20.85
CA LEU A 22 -2.44 1.08 20.68
C LEU A 22 -1.66 2.25 21.30
N LYS A 23 -1.20 2.10 22.55
CA LYS A 23 -0.37 3.13 23.22
C LYS A 23 0.92 3.42 22.47
N LEU A 24 1.56 2.37 21.93
CA LEU A 24 2.78 2.52 21.14
C LEU A 24 2.51 3.31 19.85
N LEU A 25 1.41 3.00 19.15
CA LEU A 25 0.99 3.74 17.98
C LEU A 25 0.67 5.21 18.31
N GLU A 26 -0.07 5.47 19.38
CA GLU A 26 -0.38 6.83 19.86
C GLU A 26 0.91 7.61 20.14
N HIS A 27 1.90 7.00 20.79
CA HIS A 27 3.21 7.62 21.02
C HIS A 27 3.92 8.02 19.71
N TYR A 28 3.93 7.16 18.70
CA TYR A 28 4.54 7.50 17.41
C TYR A 28 3.78 8.59 16.64
N VAL A 29 2.46 8.65 16.81
CA VAL A 29 1.62 9.72 16.24
C VAL A 29 1.91 11.06 16.93
N GLU A 30 2.03 11.07 18.26
CA GLU A 30 2.41 12.28 19.02
C GLU A 30 3.77 12.83 18.58
N LEU A 31 4.72 11.95 18.28
CA LEU A 31 6.04 12.32 17.75
C LEU A 31 6.02 12.78 16.28
N GLY A 32 4.87 12.73 15.61
CA GLY A 32 4.73 13.11 14.20
C GLY A 32 5.46 12.17 13.23
N GLN A 33 5.70 10.92 13.64
CA GLN A 33 6.47 9.95 12.85
C GLN A 33 5.60 9.07 11.95
N VAL A 34 4.28 9.25 11.97
CA VAL A 34 3.30 8.42 11.24
C VAL A 34 2.47 9.29 10.30
N GLY A 35 2.22 8.78 9.09
CA GLY A 35 1.38 9.45 8.09
C GLY A 35 1.88 9.30 6.65
N ALA A 36 1.08 9.83 5.72
CA ALA A 36 1.43 9.89 4.30
C ALA A 36 2.56 10.90 4.06
N VAL A 37 3.45 10.59 3.11
CA VAL A 37 4.59 11.42 2.73
C VAL A 37 4.45 11.78 1.25
N GLU A 38 4.78 13.02 0.87
CA GLU A 38 4.79 13.40 -0.55
C GLU A 38 5.99 12.77 -1.27
N ALA A 39 5.74 12.18 -2.43
CA ALA A 39 6.72 11.41 -3.19
C ALA A 39 6.52 11.57 -4.70
N ALA A 40 7.62 11.78 -5.42
CA ALA A 40 7.69 11.75 -6.89
C ALA A 40 8.73 10.69 -7.32
N GLY A 41 8.43 9.89 -8.35
CA GLY A 41 9.31 8.80 -8.80
C GLY A 41 9.32 7.59 -7.86
N ILE A 42 10.41 6.81 -7.88
CA ILE A 42 10.67 5.79 -6.85
C ILE A 42 11.46 6.46 -5.71
N PRO A 43 10.83 6.78 -4.57
CA PRO A 43 11.40 7.76 -3.62
C PRO A 43 12.46 7.18 -2.68
N SER A 44 12.70 5.87 -2.75
CA SER A 44 13.65 5.14 -1.92
C SER A 44 14.18 3.93 -2.67
N GLU A 45 15.11 3.21 -2.04
CA GLU A 45 15.68 1.99 -2.60
C GLU A 45 14.59 0.94 -2.91
N PRO A 46 14.44 0.50 -4.19
CA PRO A 46 13.50 -0.54 -4.57
C PRO A 46 13.84 -1.87 -3.90
N ARG A 47 12.82 -2.57 -3.37
CA ARG A 47 12.98 -3.85 -2.67
C ARG A 47 12.24 -4.98 -3.35
N TYR A 48 10.98 -4.75 -3.71
CA TYR A 48 10.12 -5.77 -4.31
C TYR A 48 9.40 -5.25 -5.55
N LEU A 49 9.13 -6.14 -6.48
CA LEU A 49 8.23 -5.94 -7.61
C LEU A 49 6.99 -6.80 -7.41
N VAL A 50 5.83 -6.19 -7.60
CA VAL A 50 4.52 -6.80 -7.45
C VAL A 50 3.76 -6.69 -8.76
N THR A 51 3.12 -7.78 -9.19
CA THR A 51 2.19 -7.73 -10.33
C THR A 51 0.94 -6.96 -9.93
N TYR A 52 0.63 -5.92 -10.71
CA TYR A 52 -0.54 -5.07 -10.52
C TYR A 52 -1.57 -5.37 -11.61
N MET A 53 -2.81 -5.63 -11.23
CA MET A 53 -3.91 -5.89 -12.17
C MET A 53 -4.85 -4.70 -12.28
N ASN A 54 -5.43 -4.58 -13.48
CA ASN A 54 -6.27 -3.45 -13.87
C ASN A 54 -7.45 -3.26 -12.91
N SER A 55 -7.47 -2.11 -12.25
CA SER A 55 -8.59 -1.65 -11.44
C SER A 55 -9.70 -1.05 -12.32
N GLN A 56 -10.27 -1.82 -13.26
CA GLN A 56 -11.36 -1.32 -14.11
C GLN A 56 -12.57 -0.95 -13.25
N THR A 57 -13.05 0.29 -13.39
CA THR A 57 -14.27 0.77 -12.71
C THR A 57 -15.50 0.79 -13.61
N GLY A 58 -15.31 0.70 -14.94
CA GLY A 58 -16.39 0.74 -15.93
C GLY A 58 -17.12 -0.59 -16.18
N GLY A 59 -16.59 -1.70 -15.67
CA GLY A 59 -17.19 -3.03 -15.79
C GLY A 59 -18.07 -3.41 -14.59
N ALA A 60 -18.88 -4.46 -14.74
CA ALA A 60 -19.68 -5.05 -13.65
C ALA A 60 -18.80 -5.68 -12.55
N ILE A 61 -17.60 -6.14 -12.93
CA ILE A 61 -16.58 -6.63 -12.02
C ILE A 61 -15.44 -5.61 -12.02
N ARG A 62 -15.01 -5.23 -10.83
CA ARG A 62 -13.91 -4.32 -10.58
C ARG A 62 -12.82 -5.07 -9.84
N SER A 63 -11.59 -4.58 -9.94
CA SER A 63 -10.49 -5.14 -9.16
C SER A 63 -9.73 -4.03 -8.42
N ALA A 64 -8.94 -4.41 -7.43
CA ALA A 64 -7.99 -3.52 -6.78
C ALA A 64 -6.81 -4.37 -6.28
N THR A 65 -5.59 -3.93 -6.58
CA THR A 65 -4.40 -4.56 -6.01
C THR A 65 -4.13 -3.93 -4.65
N VAL A 66 -3.99 -4.78 -3.63
CA VAL A 66 -3.60 -4.39 -2.29
C VAL A 66 -2.21 -4.94 -2.01
N VAL A 67 -1.32 -4.08 -1.55
CA VAL A 67 0.04 -4.40 -1.13
C VAL A 67 0.15 -4.14 0.36
N SER A 68 0.32 -5.19 1.14
CA SER A 68 0.52 -5.10 2.59
C SER A 68 2.02 -5.09 2.87
N ILE A 69 2.45 -4.12 3.68
CA ILE A 69 3.85 -3.97 4.06
C ILE A 69 3.96 -4.00 5.57
N THR A 70 4.74 -4.94 6.09
CA THR A 70 5.08 -5.05 7.51
C THR A 70 6.47 -4.49 7.73
N ASN A 71 6.63 -3.54 8.66
CA ASN A 71 7.95 -3.07 9.05
C ASN A 71 8.57 -4.04 10.07
N GLN A 72 9.66 -4.70 9.67
CA GLN A 72 10.42 -5.62 10.52
C GLN A 72 11.69 -4.99 11.09
N SER A 73 11.95 -3.72 10.77
CA SER A 73 13.07 -2.97 11.34
C SER A 73 12.71 -2.46 12.74
N ARG A 74 13.74 -2.18 13.55
CA ARG A 74 13.59 -1.66 14.92
C ARG A 74 13.24 -0.17 14.98
N VAL A 75 13.10 0.50 13.84
CA VAL A 75 12.82 1.94 13.75
C VAL A 75 11.66 2.19 12.80
N THR A 76 11.06 3.38 12.87
CA THR A 76 10.03 3.77 11.90
C THR A 76 10.59 3.73 10.48
N ASN A 77 9.91 3.03 9.58
CA ASN A 77 10.33 2.86 8.20
C ASN A 77 9.37 3.58 7.26
N ARG A 78 9.91 4.43 6.38
CA ARG A 78 9.13 5.05 5.30
C ARG A 78 9.11 4.10 4.12
N VAL A 79 7.91 3.75 3.69
CA VAL A 79 7.69 2.84 2.57
C VAL A 79 6.86 3.51 1.50
N PHE A 80 7.10 3.12 0.25
CA PHE A 80 6.45 3.67 -0.93
C PHE A 80 6.06 2.54 -1.86
N VAL A 81 4.85 2.64 -2.42
CA VAL A 81 4.35 1.76 -3.47
C VAL A 81 4.15 2.60 -4.72
N SER A 82 5.06 2.44 -5.68
CA SER A 82 5.03 3.14 -6.96
C SER A 82 4.41 2.24 -8.02
N PHE A 83 3.28 2.66 -8.59
CA PHE A 83 2.55 1.92 -9.60
C PHE A 83 2.92 2.40 -11.00
N PHE A 84 3.02 1.46 -11.94
CA PHE A 84 3.40 1.69 -13.32
C PHE A 84 2.41 0.98 -14.24
N ARG A 85 2.07 1.61 -15.37
CA ARG A 85 1.34 0.90 -16.42
C ARG A 85 2.27 -0.09 -17.12
N GLY A 86 1.67 -1.08 -17.78
CA GLY A 86 2.38 -1.93 -18.73
C GLY A 86 3.18 -1.10 -19.75
N PHE A 87 4.35 -1.61 -20.14
CA PHE A 87 5.22 -0.98 -21.13
C PHE A 87 5.77 0.42 -20.74
N GLN A 88 5.92 0.68 -19.44
CA GLN A 88 6.61 1.86 -18.90
C GLN A 88 7.90 1.49 -18.15
N ASP A 89 8.90 2.35 -18.26
CA ASP A 89 10.15 2.24 -17.50
C ASP A 89 9.97 2.63 -16.02
N ASN A 90 11.03 2.49 -15.22
CA ASN A 90 10.99 2.76 -13.77
C ASN A 90 10.96 4.26 -13.42
N THR A 91 11.05 5.16 -14.41
CA THR A 91 11.24 6.60 -14.16
C THR A 91 9.92 7.35 -14.06
N ALA A 92 8.83 6.79 -14.60
CA ALA A 92 7.54 7.45 -14.71
C ALA A 92 6.41 6.62 -14.07
N PRO A 93 6.33 6.54 -12.72
CA PRO A 93 5.17 5.93 -12.07
C PRO A 93 3.92 6.75 -12.37
N VAL A 94 2.79 6.06 -12.57
CA VAL A 94 1.48 6.70 -12.75
C VAL A 94 0.81 7.09 -11.44
N GLY A 95 1.27 6.52 -10.34
CA GLY A 95 0.83 6.89 -8.99
C GLY A 95 1.80 6.35 -7.95
N VAL A 96 1.97 7.09 -6.87
CA VAL A 96 2.80 6.67 -5.74
C VAL A 96 1.98 6.84 -4.46
N ALA A 97 1.92 5.80 -3.65
CA ALA A 97 1.36 5.84 -2.31
C ALA A 97 2.50 5.69 -1.30
N ALA A 98 2.44 6.40 -0.18
CA ALA A 98 3.51 6.42 0.82
C ALA A 98 2.95 6.39 2.23
N PHE A 99 3.67 5.74 3.14
CA PHE A 99 3.33 5.74 4.57
C PHE A 99 4.59 5.55 5.43
N SER A 100 4.55 6.09 6.65
CA SER A 100 5.55 5.82 7.68
C SER A 100 5.02 4.78 8.66
N ILE A 101 5.68 3.62 8.72
CA ILE A 101 5.22 2.45 9.48
C ILE A 101 6.13 2.28 10.72
N PRO A 102 5.59 2.31 11.95
CA PRO A 102 6.36 1.99 13.15
C PRO A 102 6.86 0.52 13.17
N PRO A 103 7.83 0.18 14.03
CA PRO A 103 8.31 -1.20 14.18
C PRO A 103 7.18 -2.18 14.50
N ASP A 104 7.16 -3.34 13.82
CA ASP A 104 6.21 -4.44 14.01
C ASP A 104 4.76 -4.14 13.58
N PHE A 105 4.50 -3.01 12.92
CA PHE A 105 3.20 -2.70 12.34
C PHE A 105 3.12 -3.08 10.86
N THR A 106 1.89 -3.33 10.41
CA THR A 106 1.55 -3.60 9.01
C THR A 106 0.62 -2.51 8.49
N VAL A 107 0.83 -2.09 7.25
CA VAL A 107 0.02 -1.07 6.56
C VAL A 107 -0.34 -1.57 5.18
N ASP A 108 -1.59 -1.35 4.80
CA ASP A 108 -2.14 -1.77 3.52
C ASP A 108 -2.23 -0.59 2.55
N PHE A 109 -1.59 -0.76 1.40
CA PHE A 109 -1.63 0.15 0.26
C PHE A 109 -2.56 -0.43 -0.79
N SER A 110 -3.35 0.40 -1.47
CA SER A 110 -4.14 -0.10 -2.59
C SER A 110 -4.08 0.82 -3.80
N SER A 111 -4.28 0.24 -4.99
CA SER A 111 -4.36 0.99 -6.25
C SER A 111 -5.51 2.00 -6.25
N ARG A 112 -6.58 1.73 -5.49
CA ARG A 112 -7.75 2.59 -5.31
C ARG A 112 -8.40 2.34 -3.95
N ASN A 113 -9.34 3.18 -3.55
CA ASN A 113 -10.02 2.96 -2.29
C ASN A 113 -11.01 1.78 -2.38
N LEU A 114 -11.15 1.05 -1.27
CA LEU A 114 -12.10 -0.05 -1.11
C LEU A 114 -12.90 0.16 0.18
N PRO A 115 -14.15 -0.33 0.25
CA PRO A 115 -14.92 -0.30 1.48
C PRO A 115 -14.20 -1.06 2.61
N GLY A 116 -14.21 -0.49 3.82
CA GLY A 116 -13.52 -1.03 4.99
C GLY A 116 -14.05 -2.39 5.45
N GLU A 117 -15.28 -2.74 5.05
CA GLU A 117 -15.89 -4.04 5.26
C GLU A 117 -15.21 -5.15 4.44
N ILE A 118 -14.54 -4.81 3.35
CA ILE A 118 -13.80 -5.75 2.49
C ILE A 118 -12.33 -5.79 2.89
N THR A 119 -11.69 -4.63 2.88
CA THR A 119 -10.30 -4.49 3.27
C THR A 119 -10.06 -3.06 3.70
N VAL A 120 -9.26 -2.87 4.72
CA VAL A 120 -8.99 -1.54 5.21
C VAL A 120 -7.72 -1.01 4.55
N VAL A 121 -7.87 -0.01 3.70
CA VAL A 121 -6.76 0.60 2.97
C VAL A 121 -6.25 1.82 3.75
N ASN A 122 -4.96 1.85 4.05
CA ASN A 122 -4.32 2.97 4.74
C ASN A 122 -3.85 4.08 3.80
N ALA A 123 -3.43 3.71 2.58
CA ALA A 123 -2.91 4.65 1.60
C ALA A 123 -3.26 4.23 0.17
N VAL A 124 -3.68 5.20 -0.63
CA VAL A 124 -3.93 5.08 -2.06
C VAL A 124 -3.14 6.16 -2.80
N PRO A 125 -2.73 5.91 -4.05
CA PRO A 125 -2.15 6.97 -4.88
C PRO A 125 -3.20 8.04 -5.18
N SER A 126 -2.74 9.27 -5.42
CA SER A 126 -3.59 10.40 -5.82
C SER A 126 -3.10 10.95 -7.17
N PRO A 127 -3.86 10.78 -8.27
CA PRO A 127 -5.19 10.19 -8.35
C PRO A 127 -5.20 8.67 -8.13
N GLU A 128 -6.34 8.14 -7.70
CA GLU A 128 -6.55 6.69 -7.63
C GLU A 128 -6.42 6.05 -9.02
N LEU A 129 -5.91 4.83 -9.06
CA LEU A 129 -5.66 4.11 -10.30
C LEU A 129 -6.90 3.30 -10.63
N VAL A 130 -7.64 3.76 -11.63
CA VAL A 130 -8.92 3.19 -12.08
C VAL A 130 -8.83 2.59 -13.49
N PHE A 131 -7.63 2.44 -14.03
CA PHE A 131 -7.33 1.93 -15.37
C PHE A 131 -5.96 1.24 -15.43
N ASP A 132 -5.81 0.42 -16.48
CA ASP A 132 -4.65 -0.37 -16.93
C ASP A 132 -4.01 -1.32 -15.90
N GLU A 133 -3.43 -2.41 -16.39
CA GLU A 133 -2.59 -3.33 -15.64
C GLU A 133 -1.11 -2.95 -15.72
N GLY A 134 -0.26 -3.59 -14.92
CA GLY A 134 1.18 -3.38 -14.98
C GLY A 134 1.89 -3.94 -13.77
N ARG A 135 2.67 -3.09 -13.11
CA ARG A 135 3.47 -3.48 -11.95
C ARG A 135 3.50 -2.40 -10.88
N ALA A 136 3.67 -2.83 -9.64
CA ALA A 136 4.02 -1.95 -8.54
C ALA A 136 5.45 -2.27 -8.07
N ILE A 137 6.19 -1.24 -7.68
CA ILE A 137 7.49 -1.36 -7.04
C ILE A 137 7.34 -0.90 -5.59
N VAL A 138 7.70 -1.78 -4.67
CA VAL A 138 7.78 -1.47 -3.24
C VAL A 138 9.19 -1.02 -2.94
N SER A 139 9.34 0.18 -2.38
CA SER A 139 10.60 0.74 -1.93
C SER A 139 10.52 1.17 -0.47
N SER A 140 11.64 1.18 0.23
CA SER A 140 11.68 1.48 1.67
C SER A 140 13.01 2.09 2.09
N THR A 141 12.98 2.88 3.15
CA THR A 141 14.19 3.47 3.75
C THR A 141 15.03 2.44 4.50
N GLN A 142 14.38 1.52 5.22
CA GLN A 142 15.04 0.36 5.86
C GLN A 142 14.75 -0.91 5.05
N PRO A 143 15.73 -1.80 4.84
CA PRO A 143 15.57 -3.00 4.02
C PRO A 143 14.69 -4.08 4.69
N GLU A 144 14.54 -4.08 6.01
CA GLU A 144 13.77 -5.08 6.75
C GLU A 144 12.26 -4.83 6.65
N ILE A 145 11.65 -5.30 5.56
CA ILE A 145 10.19 -5.28 5.37
C ILE A 145 9.68 -6.64 4.92
N GLY A 146 8.50 -7.02 5.42
CA GLY A 146 7.68 -8.08 4.83
C GLY A 146 6.73 -7.48 3.82
N VAL A 147 6.55 -8.13 2.66
CA VAL A 147 5.60 -7.69 1.63
C VAL A 147 4.70 -8.85 1.23
N SER A 148 3.40 -8.63 1.25
CA SER A 148 2.41 -9.49 0.61
C SER A 148 1.54 -8.68 -0.32
N ALA A 149 1.01 -9.32 -1.36
CA ALA A 149 0.17 -8.64 -2.34
C ALA A 149 -0.99 -9.54 -2.74
N ARG A 150 -2.16 -8.93 -2.92
CA ARG A 150 -3.40 -9.60 -3.32
C ARG A 150 -4.18 -8.74 -4.29
N VAL A 151 -4.95 -9.36 -5.17
CA VAL A 151 -5.95 -8.70 -5.99
C VAL A 151 -7.33 -9.04 -5.41
N ILE A 152 -8.09 -8.01 -5.10
CA ILE A 152 -9.46 -8.14 -4.62
C ILE A 152 -10.38 -7.83 -5.79
N TYR A 153 -11.29 -8.74 -6.08
CA TYR A 153 -12.34 -8.57 -7.09
C TYR A 153 -13.65 -8.23 -6.40
N THR A 154 -14.25 -7.13 -6.83
CA THR A 154 -15.47 -6.56 -6.24
C THR A 154 -16.54 -6.34 -7.29
N GLY A 155 -17.78 -6.29 -6.83
CA GLY A 155 -18.97 -5.98 -7.64
C GLY A 155 -19.88 -4.97 -6.94
N GLY A 156 -20.97 -4.61 -7.63
CA GLY A 156 -21.95 -3.61 -7.17
C GLY A 156 -21.50 -2.17 -7.42
N ASP A 157 -22.43 -1.22 -7.26
CA ASP A 157 -22.23 0.18 -7.66
C ASP A 157 -21.05 0.87 -6.93
N LYS A 158 -20.74 0.41 -5.72
CA LYS A 158 -19.73 0.99 -4.82
C LYS A 158 -18.77 -0.04 -4.24
N ASP A 159 -18.48 -1.11 -4.99
CA ASP A 159 -17.59 -2.18 -4.53
C ASP A 159 -18.03 -2.84 -3.23
N ASN A 160 -19.35 -2.91 -2.98
CA ASN A 160 -19.91 -3.42 -1.74
C ASN A 160 -20.08 -4.94 -1.72
N GLN A 161 -19.75 -5.62 -2.81
CA GLN A 161 -19.78 -7.06 -2.92
C GLN A 161 -18.35 -7.59 -3.14
N LEU A 162 -17.87 -8.44 -2.25
CA LEU A 162 -16.64 -9.19 -2.45
C LEU A 162 -16.93 -10.41 -3.33
N LEU A 163 -16.24 -10.51 -4.47
CA LEU A 163 -16.42 -11.61 -5.42
C LEU A 163 -15.32 -12.67 -5.30
N ALA A 164 -14.06 -12.24 -5.22
CA ALA A 164 -12.91 -13.14 -5.10
C ALA A 164 -11.68 -12.40 -4.55
N ILE A 165 -10.71 -13.16 -4.06
CA ILE A 165 -9.37 -12.67 -3.69
C ILE A 165 -8.36 -13.63 -4.33
N THR A 166 -7.32 -13.10 -4.96
CA THR A 166 -6.18 -13.87 -5.46
C THR A 166 -4.88 -13.29 -4.94
N ASP A 167 -3.88 -14.13 -4.69
CA ASP A 167 -2.55 -13.65 -4.32
C ASP A 167 -1.80 -13.18 -5.58
N SER A 168 -1.16 -12.02 -5.47
CA SER A 168 -0.23 -11.50 -6.47
C SER A 168 1.17 -12.01 -6.17
N LYS A 169 1.92 -12.32 -7.22
CA LYS A 169 3.34 -12.68 -7.07
C LYS A 169 4.13 -11.44 -6.59
N VAL A 170 4.99 -11.68 -5.62
CA VAL A 170 5.95 -10.71 -5.09
C VAL A 170 7.34 -11.25 -5.38
N VAL A 171 8.19 -10.46 -6.05
CA VAL A 171 9.57 -10.86 -6.39
C VAL A 171 10.56 -9.82 -5.90
N LEU A 172 11.78 -10.23 -5.58
CA LEU A 172 12.85 -9.30 -5.22
C LEU A 172 13.23 -8.41 -6.42
N PHE A 173 13.27 -7.11 -6.20
CA PHE A 173 13.58 -6.16 -7.25
C PHE A 173 15.04 -6.27 -7.70
N GLY A 174 15.27 -6.25 -9.02
CA GLY A 174 16.62 -6.32 -9.59
C GLY A 174 17.35 -7.65 -9.36
N LYS A 175 16.64 -8.67 -8.84
CA LYS A 175 17.15 -10.04 -8.72
C LYS A 175 16.55 -10.89 -9.84
N TYR A 176 17.32 -11.88 -10.27
CA TYR A 176 16.80 -12.89 -11.19
C TYR A 176 15.70 -13.70 -10.50
N ASN A 177 14.67 -14.08 -11.27
CA ASN A 177 13.70 -15.06 -10.79
C ASN A 177 14.45 -16.38 -10.60
N MET A 178 14.60 -16.82 -9.35
CA MET A 178 15.23 -18.11 -9.04
C MET A 178 14.22 -19.27 -9.05
N GLY A 179 12.96 -18.99 -9.37
CA GLY A 179 11.86 -19.95 -9.31
C GLY A 179 11.40 -20.15 -7.86
N ASP A 180 10.30 -19.50 -7.50
CA ASP A 180 9.51 -19.78 -6.28
C ASP A 180 8.21 -20.52 -6.65
#